data_AF-A0AAN8Q6A3-F1
#
_entry.id   AF-A0AAN8Q6A3-F1
#
_cell.length_a   1.000
_cell.length_b   1.000
_cell.length_c   1.000
_cell.angle_alpha   90.00
_cell.angle_beta   90.00
_cell.angle_gamma   90.00
#
_symmetry.space_group_name_H-M   'P 1'
#
loop_
_entity.id
_entity.type
_entity.pdbx_description
1 polymer ?
#
loop_
_entity_poly.entity_id
_entity_poly.type
_entity_poly.pdbx_seq_one_letter_code
_entity_poly.pdbx_strand_id
1 'polypeptide(L)'
;MDETTVKNGNKTLACAFEICDNDRKLQPPPSRFLKRQERHVQNKEKYSKEYLERKQEEATKRRQDHEEAMIARIQEKSEECRKIDEKVQVLMEQDALRRQLPGCENIKLLSRSEVSKTIKSVAKDFQNISININKSTDIS
;
A
#
# COMPACT_ATOMS: atom_id res chain seq x y z
N MET A 1 -22.52 3.06 -55.13
CA MET A 1 -22.39 3.59 -53.76
C MET A 1 -23.81 3.60 -53.22
N ASP A 2 -24.28 2.68 -52.39
CA ASP A 2 -23.57 1.85 -51.42
C ASP A 2 -24.29 0.51 -51.19
N GLU A 3 -23.48 -0.51 -50.89
CA GLU A 3 -23.90 -1.75 -50.25
C GLU A 3 -24.32 -1.46 -48.81
N THR A 4 -25.41 -2.07 -48.33
CA THR A 4 -25.45 -2.52 -46.92
C THR A 4 -26.29 -3.79 -46.78
N THR A 5 -25.58 -4.84 -46.42
CA THR A 5 -26.06 -6.17 -46.08
C THR A 5 -26.77 -6.13 -44.71
N VAL A 6 -28.07 -6.42 -44.65
CA VAL A 6 -28.76 -6.62 -43.37
C VAL A 6 -28.71 -8.11 -43.03
N LYS A 7 -27.86 -8.44 -42.05
CA LYS A 7 -27.79 -9.78 -41.43
C LYS A 7 -29.07 -10.02 -40.63
N ASN A 8 -30.04 -10.69 -41.23
CA ASN A 8 -31.23 -11.18 -40.54
C ASN A 8 -30.84 -12.37 -39.65
N GLY A 9 -30.50 -12.09 -38.39
CA GLY A 9 -30.50 -13.11 -37.35
C GLY A 9 -31.92 -13.64 -37.15
N ASN A 10 -32.11 -14.94 -37.32
CA ASN A 10 -33.38 -15.63 -37.06
C ASN A 10 -33.80 -15.43 -35.59
N LYS A 11 -34.65 -14.45 -35.33
CA LYS A 11 -35.34 -14.30 -34.05
C LYS A 11 -36.51 -15.26 -34.05
N THR A 12 -36.35 -16.42 -33.42
CA THR A 12 -37.49 -17.26 -33.04
C THR A 12 -38.40 -16.42 -32.15
N LEU A 13 -39.60 -16.12 -32.65
CA LEU A 13 -40.66 -15.42 -31.91
C LEU A 13 -41.20 -16.36 -30.85
N ALA A 14 -40.58 -16.36 -29.67
CA ALA A 14 -41.17 -16.98 -28.49
C ALA A 14 -42.38 -16.15 -28.05
N CYS A 15 -43.57 -16.74 -28.13
CA CYS A 15 -44.80 -16.10 -27.66
C CYS A 15 -44.99 -16.52 -26.19
N ALA A 16 -44.93 -15.54 -25.28
CA ALA A 16 -45.29 -15.73 -23.89
C ALA A 16 -46.69 -15.17 -23.67
N PHE A 17 -47.54 -15.93 -22.99
CA PHE A 17 -48.84 -15.48 -22.51
C PHE A 17 -48.95 -15.79 -21.03
N GLU A 18 -49.58 -14.88 -20.31
CA GLU A 18 -49.79 -15.01 -18.86
C GLU A 18 -51.17 -15.62 -18.64
N ILE A 19 -51.23 -16.81 -18.03
CA ILE A 19 -52.49 -17.42 -17.63
C ILE A 19 -52.82 -16.87 -16.24
N CYS A 20 -53.67 -15.86 -16.18
CA CYS A 20 -54.21 -15.36 -14.93
C CYS A 20 -55.36 -16.29 -14.48
N ASP A 21 -55.07 -17.21 -13.57
CA ASP A 21 -56.12 -17.88 -12.78
C ASP A 21 -56.87 -16.80 -11.99
N ASN A 22 -58.11 -16.48 -12.38
CA ASN A 22 -58.92 -15.40 -11.80
C ASN A 22 -59.19 -15.54 -10.27
N ASP A 23 -58.80 -16.67 -9.67
CA ASP A 23 -58.99 -16.96 -8.24
C ASP A 23 -57.75 -16.71 -7.37
N ARG A 24 -56.61 -16.34 -7.94
CA ARG A 24 -55.42 -15.98 -7.15
C ARG A 24 -55.49 -14.50 -6.79
N LYS A 25 -55.95 -14.19 -5.58
CA LYS A 25 -55.73 -12.88 -4.96
C LYS A 25 -54.23 -12.59 -5.04
N LEU A 26 -53.84 -11.59 -5.83
CA LEU A 26 -52.46 -11.13 -5.96
C LEU A 26 -51.93 -10.87 -4.55
N GLN A 27 -51.04 -11.75 -4.06
CA GLN A 27 -50.45 -11.54 -2.76
C GLN A 27 -49.58 -10.29 -2.83
N PRO A 28 -49.67 -9.39 -1.84
CA PRO A 28 -48.81 -8.23 -1.81
C PRO A 28 -47.34 -8.69 -1.82
N PRO A 29 -46.44 -7.94 -2.48
CA PRO A 29 -45.01 -8.24 -2.46
C PRO A 29 -44.54 -8.45 -1.02
N PRO A 30 -43.63 -9.41 -0.75
CA PRO A 30 -43.19 -9.67 0.61
C PRO A 30 -42.64 -8.39 1.24
N SER A 31 -43.03 -8.12 2.49
CA SER A 31 -42.76 -6.84 3.17
C SER A 31 -41.28 -6.44 3.21
N ARG A 32 -40.37 -7.42 3.12
CA ARG A 32 -38.92 -7.21 3.02
C ARG A 32 -38.51 -6.41 1.77
N PHE A 33 -39.26 -6.55 0.67
CA PHE A 33 -39.01 -5.85 -0.59
C PHE A 33 -39.58 -4.43 -0.60
N LEU A 34 -40.71 -4.18 0.06
CA LEU A 34 -41.28 -2.84 0.22
C LEU A 34 -40.32 -1.92 0.99
N LYS A 35 -39.76 -2.43 2.11
CA LYS A 35 -38.71 -1.74 2.88
C LYS A 35 -37.42 -1.53 2.09
N ARG A 36 -37.17 -2.28 1.01
CA ARG A 36 -35.99 -2.11 0.14
C ARG A 36 -36.21 -0.98 -0.85
N GLN A 37 -37.43 -0.81 -1.35
CA GLN A 37 -37.81 0.27 -2.27
C GLN A 37 -37.75 1.64 -1.59
N GLU A 38 -38.32 1.76 -0.39
CA GLU A 38 -38.26 2.99 0.44
C GLU A 38 -36.81 3.38 0.76
N ARG A 39 -35.98 2.39 1.14
CA ARG A 39 -34.53 2.59 1.35
C ARG A 39 -33.79 2.94 0.06
N HIS A 40 -34.21 2.44 -1.09
CA HIS A 40 -33.58 2.76 -2.37
C HIS A 40 -33.76 4.22 -2.77
N VAL A 41 -34.95 4.78 -2.52
CA VAL A 41 -35.24 6.20 -2.79
C VAL A 41 -34.42 7.09 -1.85
N GLN A 42 -34.40 6.79 -0.54
CA GLN A 42 -33.56 7.52 0.43
C GLN A 42 -32.04 7.36 0.19
N ASN A 43 -31.61 6.23 -0.38
CA ASN A 43 -30.20 6.01 -0.69
C ASN A 43 -29.75 6.75 -1.96
N LYS A 44 -30.64 7.11 -2.90
CA LYS A 44 -30.26 7.88 -4.10
C LYS A 44 -29.69 9.27 -3.74
N GLU A 45 -30.17 9.89 -2.67
CA GLU A 45 -29.63 11.16 -2.15
C GLU A 45 -28.23 10.98 -1.54
N LYS A 46 -27.90 9.80 -1.02
CA LYS A 46 -26.57 9.48 -0.45
C LYS A 46 -25.49 9.25 -1.51
N TYR A 47 -25.84 9.12 -2.78
CA TYR A 47 -24.90 8.91 -3.89
C TYR A 47 -24.92 10.06 -4.89
N SER A 48 -25.06 11.30 -4.40
CA SER A 48 -24.77 12.47 -5.22
C SER A 48 -23.34 12.38 -5.78
N LYS A 49 -23.12 12.91 -6.99
CA LYS A 49 -21.81 12.97 -7.64
C LYS A 49 -20.75 13.55 -6.70
N GLU A 50 -21.09 14.65 -6.01
CA GLU A 50 -20.22 15.32 -5.04
C GLU A 50 -19.83 14.41 -3.85
N TYR A 51 -20.76 13.56 -3.39
CA TYR A 51 -20.47 12.62 -2.31
C TYR A 51 -19.47 11.55 -2.76
N LEU A 52 -19.62 11.03 -3.98
CA LEU A 52 -18.72 10.04 -4.55
C LEU A 52 -17.34 10.63 -4.81
N GLU A 53 -17.26 11.86 -5.35
CA GLU A 53 -16.01 12.58 -5.57
C GLU A 53 -15.26 12.80 -4.26
N ARG A 54 -15.95 13.31 -3.22
CA ARG A 54 -15.34 13.46 -1.89
C ARG A 54 -14.81 12.14 -1.32
N LYS A 55 -15.55 11.04 -1.49
CA LYS A 55 -15.10 9.72 -1.04
C LYS A 55 -13.89 9.21 -1.80
N GLN A 56 -13.81 9.53 -3.09
CA GLN A 56 -12.66 9.21 -3.92
C GLN A 56 -11.44 10.02 -3.50
N GLU A 57 -11.59 11.33 -3.24
CA GLU A 57 -10.53 12.19 -2.72
C GLU A 57 -10.02 11.74 -1.33
N GLU A 58 -10.93 11.38 -0.42
CA GLU A 58 -10.54 10.81 0.87
C GLU A 58 -9.77 9.48 0.72
N ALA A 59 -10.07 8.69 -0.32
CA ALA A 59 -9.36 7.46 -0.60
C ALA A 59 -7.98 7.73 -1.24
N THR A 60 -7.87 8.68 -2.16
CA THR A 60 -6.58 9.07 -2.76
C THR A 60 -5.66 9.67 -1.71
N LYS A 61 -6.18 10.54 -0.84
CA LYS A 61 -5.40 11.11 0.28
C LYS A 61 -4.84 10.02 1.18
N ARG A 62 -5.66 9.05 1.59
CA ARG A 62 -5.19 7.91 2.41
C ARG A 62 -4.09 7.10 1.73
N ARG A 63 -4.13 6.96 0.39
CA ARG A 63 -3.05 6.30 -0.37
C ARG A 63 -1.77 7.13 -0.35
N GLN A 64 -1.89 8.43 -0.59
CA GLN A 64 -0.76 9.36 -0.55
C GLN A 64 -0.12 9.38 0.84
N ASP A 65 -0.91 9.53 1.91
CA ASP A 65 -0.42 9.52 3.29
C ASP A 65 0.34 8.21 3.60
N HIS A 66 -0.16 7.08 3.10
CA HIS A 66 0.51 5.78 3.27
C HIS A 66 1.81 5.68 2.47
N GLU A 67 1.82 6.13 1.21
CA GLU A 67 3.02 6.17 0.37
C GLU A 67 4.09 7.10 0.96
N GLU A 68 3.71 8.29 1.42
CA GLU A 68 4.60 9.22 2.09
C GLU A 68 5.18 8.63 3.39
N ALA A 69 4.35 8.01 4.22
CA ALA A 69 4.81 7.34 5.43
C ALA A 69 5.77 6.18 5.14
N MET A 70 5.51 5.43 4.06
CA MET A 70 6.40 4.36 3.60
C MET A 70 7.74 4.92 3.13
N ILE A 71 7.74 5.97 2.31
CA ILE A 71 8.95 6.64 1.82
C ILE A 71 9.76 7.19 2.99
N ALA A 72 9.13 7.89 3.93
CA ALA A 72 9.77 8.43 5.13
C ALA A 72 10.46 7.32 5.93
N ARG A 73 9.79 6.18 6.13
CA ARG A 73 10.37 5.03 6.83
C ARG A 73 11.57 4.45 6.09
N ILE A 74 11.55 4.40 4.76
CA ILE A 74 12.69 3.93 3.96
C ILE A 74 13.87 4.90 4.09
N GLN A 75 13.61 6.20 4.01
CA GLN A 75 14.65 7.23 4.15
C GLN A 75 15.32 7.17 5.53
N GLU A 76 14.52 7.13 6.61
CA GLU A 76 15.03 6.99 7.97
C GLU A 76 15.95 5.76 8.11
N LYS A 77 15.51 4.60 7.61
CA LYS A 77 16.32 3.38 7.62
C LYS A 77 17.60 3.50 6.79
N SER A 78 17.53 4.16 5.64
CA SER A 78 18.70 4.37 4.79
C SER A 78 19.75 5.25 5.47
N GLU A 79 19.31 6.27 6.22
CA GLU A 79 20.18 7.15 6.99
C GLU A 79 20.82 6.41 8.19
N GLU A 80 20.06 5.57 8.88
CA GLU A 80 20.59 4.71 9.95
C GLU A 80 21.69 3.78 9.42
N CYS A 81 21.43 3.09 8.31
CA CYS A 81 22.42 2.23 7.66
C CYS A 81 23.67 3.00 7.23
N ARG A 82 23.49 4.19 6.64
CA ARG A 82 24.61 5.05 6.23
C ARG A 82 25.50 5.43 7.42
N LYS A 83 24.91 5.79 8.57
CA LYS A 83 25.68 6.14 9.78
C LYS A 83 26.49 4.96 10.31
N ILE A 84 26.00 3.73 10.16
CA ILE A 84 26.76 2.53 10.52
C ILE A 84 27.88 2.29 9.51
N ASP A 85 27.59 2.41 8.23
CA ASP A 85 28.55 2.22 7.15
C ASP A 85 29.76 3.16 7.32
N GLU A 86 29.51 4.44 7.62
CA GLU A 86 30.57 5.41 7.93
C GLU A 86 31.45 4.96 9.11
N LYS A 87 30.87 4.40 10.19
CA LYS A 87 31.63 3.87 11.34
C LYS A 87 32.41 2.60 10.99
N VAL A 88 31.84 1.72 10.18
CA VAL A 88 32.48 0.49 9.73
C VAL A 88 33.64 0.83 8.79
N GLN A 89 33.47 1.80 7.89
CA GLN A 89 34.52 2.29 7.01
C GLN A 89 35.71 2.81 7.82
N VAL A 90 35.48 3.60 8.88
CA VAL A 90 36.55 4.02 9.80
C VAL A 90 37.27 2.81 10.40
N LEU A 91 36.55 1.76 10.81
CA LEU A 91 37.19 0.55 11.35
C LEU A 91 38.01 -0.20 10.30
N MET A 92 37.53 -0.27 9.06
CA MET A 92 38.24 -0.90 7.95
C MET A 92 39.52 -0.13 7.61
N GLU A 93 39.45 1.20 7.59
CA GLU A 93 40.60 2.08 7.40
C GLU A 93 41.67 1.88 8.49
N GLN A 94 41.25 1.74 9.76
CA GLN A 94 42.17 1.42 10.85
C GLN A 94 42.81 0.04 10.74
N ASP A 95 42.07 -0.96 10.23
CA ASP A 95 42.62 -2.30 10.00
C ASP A 95 43.60 -2.30 8.82
N ALA A 96 43.28 -1.58 7.75
CA ALA A 96 44.16 -1.41 6.60
C ALA A 96 45.49 -0.72 6.96
N LEU A 97 45.43 0.33 7.80
CA LEU A 97 46.60 0.98 8.39
C LEU A 97 47.48 -0.01 9.18
N ARG A 98 46.88 -0.84 10.03
CA ARG A 98 47.62 -1.82 10.84
C ARG A 98 48.30 -2.89 9.99
N ARG A 99 47.70 -3.24 8.86
CA ARG A 99 48.23 -4.19 7.88
C ARG A 99 49.22 -3.57 6.88
N GLN A 100 49.46 -2.26 6.97
CA GLN A 100 50.36 -1.50 6.10
C GLN A 100 49.99 -1.62 4.62
N LEU A 101 48.69 -1.61 4.31
CA LEU A 101 48.22 -1.62 2.92
C LEU A 101 48.55 -0.29 2.21
N PRO A 102 48.87 -0.34 0.89
CA PRO A 102 49.17 0.86 0.12
C PRO A 102 47.95 1.80 0.04
N GLY A 103 48.20 3.12 0.07
CA GLY A 103 47.16 4.15 -0.02
C GLY A 103 46.58 4.62 1.33
N CYS A 104 47.10 4.12 2.45
CA CYS A 104 46.63 4.50 3.79
C CYS A 104 47.41 5.66 4.44
N GLU A 105 48.30 6.35 3.70
CA GLU A 105 49.25 7.34 4.24
C GLU A 105 48.58 8.57 4.89
N ASN A 106 47.36 8.92 4.45
CA ASN A 106 46.63 10.10 4.93
C ASN A 106 45.66 9.82 6.09
N ILE A 107 45.52 8.56 6.51
CA ILE A 107 44.52 8.17 7.51
C ILE A 107 45.11 8.34 8.91
N LYS A 108 44.41 9.11 9.77
CA LYS A 108 44.83 9.29 11.16
C LYS A 108 44.61 8.00 11.95
N LEU A 109 45.67 7.50 12.59
CA LEU A 109 45.57 6.34 13.49
C LEU A 109 44.77 6.72 14.75
N LEU A 110 43.72 5.95 15.03
CA LEU A 110 42.91 6.06 16.23
C LEU A 110 43.56 5.31 17.40
N SER A 111 43.33 5.81 18.62
CA SER A 111 43.73 5.11 19.84
C SER A 111 42.95 3.79 19.98
N ARG A 112 43.56 2.78 20.62
CA ARG A 112 42.88 1.51 20.94
C ARG A 112 41.56 1.72 21.69
N SER A 113 41.51 2.72 22.57
CA SER A 113 40.30 3.08 23.32
C SER A 113 39.20 3.61 22.39
N GLU A 114 39.56 4.45 21.42
CA GLU A 114 38.63 5.01 20.44
C GLU A 114 38.08 3.92 19.51
N VAL A 115 38.97 3.04 19.02
CA VAL A 115 38.57 1.89 18.20
C VAL A 115 37.62 0.95 18.97
N SER A 116 37.89 0.69 20.26
CA SER A 116 36.98 -0.12 21.07
C SER A 116 35.61 0.55 21.25
N LYS A 117 35.58 1.87 21.43
CA LYS A 117 34.33 2.64 21.52
C LYS A 117 33.54 2.59 20.22
N THR A 118 34.19 2.74 19.06
CA THR A 118 33.52 2.66 17.76
C THR A 118 32.98 1.25 17.49
N ILE A 119 33.74 0.19 17.78
CA ILE A 119 33.26 -1.20 17.69
C ILE A 119 32.01 -1.41 18.56
N LYS A 120 32.03 -0.96 19.82
CA LYS A 120 30.88 -1.07 20.73
C LYS A 120 29.68 -0.27 20.22
N SER A 121 29.91 0.92 19.66
CA SER A 121 28.84 1.71 19.05
C SER A 121 28.22 0.96 17.86
N VAL A 122 29.03 0.45 16.94
CA VAL A 122 28.57 -0.30 15.77
C VAL A 122 27.74 -1.51 16.19
N ALA A 123 28.22 -2.30 17.16
CA ALA A 123 27.49 -3.45 17.67
C ALA A 123 26.13 -3.07 18.26
N LYS A 124 26.07 -1.96 19.02
CA LYS A 124 24.81 -1.43 19.56
C LYS A 124 23.87 -0.96 18.45
N ASP A 125 24.40 -0.28 17.44
CA ASP A 125 23.61 0.23 16.32
C ASP A 125 23.01 -0.93 15.50
N PHE A 126 23.77 -2.00 15.25
CA PHE A 126 23.25 -3.23 14.62
C PHE A 126 22.16 -3.92 15.45
N GLN A 127 22.33 -3.98 16.77
CA GLN A 127 21.30 -4.52 17.67
C GLN A 127 20.01 -3.70 17.59
N ASN A 128 20.11 -2.37 17.56
CA ASN A 128 18.95 -1.48 17.42
C ASN A 128 18.23 -1.71 16.08
N ILE A 129 18.97 -1.80 14.97
CA ILE A 129 18.40 -2.09 13.65
C ILE A 129 17.70 -3.46 13.64
N SER A 130 18.33 -4.49 14.21
CA SER A 130 17.74 -5.82 14.28
C SER A 130 16.39 -5.83 15.03
N ILE A 131 16.30 -5.11 16.15
CA ILE A 131 15.06 -4.95 16.92
C ILE A 131 13.99 -4.22 16.07
N ASN A 132 14.38 -3.18 15.33
CA ASN A 132 13.45 -2.39 14.50
C ASN A 132 12.97 -3.16 13.26
N ILE A 133 13.80 -4.02 12.68
CA ILE A 133 13.41 -4.91 11.56
C ILE A 133 12.31 -5.86 12.04
N ASN A 134 12.49 -6.51 13.18
CA ASN A 134 11.51 -7.47 13.71
C ASN A 134 10.17 -6.81 14.08
N LYS A 135 10.17 -5.55 14.54
CA LYS A 135 8.93 -4.80 14.78
C LYS A 135 8.21 -4.39 13.50
N SER A 136 8.93 -4.25 12.40
CA SER A 136 8.36 -3.81 11.11
C SER A 136 7.65 -4.95 10.38
N THR A 137 8.05 -6.20 10.61
CA THR A 137 7.46 -7.40 9.97
C THR A 137 6.11 -7.78 10.55
N ASP A 138 5.80 -7.36 11.78
CA ASP A 138 4.54 -7.73 12.46
C ASP A 138 3.33 -6.85 12.06
N ILE A 139 3.52 -5.87 11.18
CA ILE A 139 2.48 -4.92 10.73
C ILE A 139 2.00 -5.25 9.30
N SER A 140 2.49 -6.33 8.68
CA SER A 140 2.02 -6.80 7.36
C SER A 140 0.94 -7.87 7.46
#